data_AF-A0A653UW95-F1
#
_entry.id   AF-A0A653UW95-F1
#
_cell.length_a   1.000
_cell.length_b   1.000
_cell.length_c   1.000
_cell.angle_alpha   90.00
_cell.angle_beta   90.00
_cell.angle_gamma   90.00
#
_symmetry.space_group_name_H-M   'P 1'
#
loop_
_entity.id
_entity.type
_entity.pdbx_description
1 polymer ?
#
loop_
_entity_poly.entity_id
_entity_poly.type
_entity_poly.pdbx_seq_one_letter_code
_entity_poly.pdbx_strand_id
1 'polypeptide(L)'
;MLLHFGVDMLQAPTDSLYKFLAIAGLLLIGLSAALGFSHTSSYLSQTSAAGKALNEIGAELIFLKLEFAPYIRAAKNVQQGIPVDGELLELPGTIKSKVNELQRKIANGQVLVVDIGIAKRIWLGVLIVCGFLFLFGFALSAIGFRLWYLRIQRYLDIDIKNQSEKNSRKPYSLNTRRRRAR
;
A
#
# COMPACT_ATOMS: atom_id res chain seq x y z
N MET A 1 29.08 -7.66 56.61
CA MET A 1 28.67 -6.60 55.66
C MET A 1 29.34 -6.85 54.30
N LEU A 2 29.11 -8.00 53.65
CA LEU A 2 29.82 -8.35 52.39
C LEU A 2 29.21 -9.52 51.59
N LEU A 3 27.89 -9.76 51.64
CA LEU A 3 27.26 -10.88 50.89
C LEU A 3 25.85 -10.54 50.39
N HIS A 4 25.72 -9.48 49.58
CA HIS A 4 24.44 -9.18 48.92
C HIS A 4 24.56 -8.79 47.43
N PHE A 5 25.71 -9.05 46.79
CA PHE A 5 25.96 -8.71 45.37
C PHE A 5 25.71 -9.86 44.38
N GLY A 6 25.17 -11.01 44.81
CA GLY A 6 25.21 -12.24 44.03
C GLY A 6 23.97 -12.63 43.23
N VAL A 7 22.80 -12.03 43.46
CA VAL A 7 21.52 -12.54 42.92
C VAL A 7 20.99 -11.70 41.74
N ASP A 8 21.44 -10.46 41.59
CA ASP A 8 20.93 -9.55 40.54
C ASP A 8 21.55 -9.80 39.14
N MET A 9 22.60 -10.61 39.04
CA MET A 9 23.31 -10.90 37.78
C MET A 9 22.65 -11.99 36.90
N LEU A 10 21.67 -12.73 37.44
CA LEU A 10 21.00 -13.84 36.73
C LEU A 10 19.60 -13.48 36.20
N GLN A 11 19.19 -12.21 36.27
CA GLN A 11 18.18 -11.71 35.34
C GLN A 11 18.81 -11.62 33.95
N ALA A 12 18.80 -12.75 33.25
CA ALA A 12 19.29 -12.85 31.88
C ALA A 12 18.67 -11.71 31.04
N PRO A 13 19.42 -11.10 30.09
CA PRO A 13 19.01 -9.93 29.29
C PRO A 13 17.80 -10.16 28.36
N THR A 14 17.05 -11.23 28.59
CA THR A 14 15.81 -11.66 27.94
C THR A 14 14.69 -10.62 27.93
N ASP A 15 14.68 -9.65 28.87
CA ASP A 15 13.70 -8.55 28.84
C ASP A 15 13.92 -7.63 27.62
N SER A 16 15.16 -7.48 27.16
CA SER A 16 15.44 -6.71 25.94
C SER A 16 14.94 -7.42 24.67
N LEU A 17 14.91 -8.76 24.67
CA LEU A 17 14.51 -9.56 23.52
C LEU A 17 13.02 -9.40 23.18
N TYR A 18 12.12 -9.44 24.17
CA TYR A 18 10.68 -9.33 23.90
C TYR A 18 10.28 -7.94 23.42
N LYS A 19 10.89 -6.90 24.00
CA LYS A 19 10.71 -5.51 23.58
C LYS A 19 11.24 -5.30 22.16
N PHE A 20 12.42 -5.85 21.85
CA PHE A 20 12.98 -5.82 20.51
C PHE A 20 12.06 -6.50 19.50
N LEU A 21 11.53 -7.68 19.82
CA LEU A 21 10.59 -8.40 18.94
C LEU A 21 9.32 -7.58 18.67
N ALA A 22 8.77 -6.95 19.71
CA ALA A 22 7.57 -6.12 19.60
C ALA A 22 7.81 -4.90 18.68
N ILE A 23 8.92 -4.21 18.89
CA ILE A 23 9.33 -3.03 18.12
C ILE A 23 9.69 -3.40 16.69
N ALA A 24 10.41 -4.50 16.47
CA ALA A 24 10.74 -5.00 15.14
C ALA A 24 9.48 -5.33 14.33
N GLY A 25 8.47 -5.92 14.98
CA GLY A 25 7.15 -6.15 14.38
C GLY A 25 6.46 -4.84 13.97
N LEU A 26 6.46 -3.83 14.83
CA LEU A 26 5.90 -2.50 14.51
C LEU A 26 6.65 -1.81 13.36
N LEU A 27 7.98 -1.92 13.33
CA LEU A 27 8.80 -1.38 12.25
C LEU A 27 8.47 -2.07 10.91
N LEU A 28 8.27 -3.39 10.90
CA LEU A 28 7.86 -4.12 9.70
C LEU A 28 6.49 -3.67 9.19
N ILE A 29 5.54 -3.44 10.11
CA ILE A 29 4.21 -2.90 9.77
C ILE A 29 4.35 -1.52 9.11
N GLY A 30 5.12 -0.62 9.72
CA GLY A 30 5.35 0.72 9.19
C GLY A 30 6.05 0.71 7.83
N LEU A 31 7.08 -0.13 7.67
CA LEU A 31 7.79 -0.29 6.41
C LEU A 31 6.89 -0.83 5.30
N SER A 32 6.08 -1.85 5.59
CA SER A 32 5.10 -2.39 4.65
C SER A 32 4.11 -1.33 4.18
N ALA A 33 3.55 -0.54 5.11
CA ALA A 33 2.64 0.54 4.77
C ALA A 33 3.30 1.62 3.91
N ALA A 34 4.53 2.02 4.26
CA ALA A 34 5.28 3.04 3.52
C ALA A 34 5.61 2.60 2.09
N LEU A 35 6.05 1.35 1.90
CA LEU A 35 6.32 0.77 0.58
C LEU A 35 5.03 0.65 -0.24
N GLY A 36 3.96 0.13 0.37
CA GLY A 36 2.65 0.01 -0.28
C GLY A 36 2.11 1.37 -0.76
N PHE A 37 2.23 2.41 0.07
CA PHE A 37 1.79 3.76 -0.28
C PHE A 37 2.62 4.36 -1.44
N SER A 38 3.94 4.25 -1.37
CA SER A 38 4.87 4.80 -2.38
C SER A 38 4.67 4.16 -3.76
N HIS A 39 4.41 2.86 -3.82
CA HIS A 39 4.13 2.17 -5.08
C HIS A 39 2.73 2.45 -5.62
N THR A 40 1.74 2.61 -4.75
CA THR A 40 0.35 2.87 -5.16
C THR A 40 0.21 4.25 -5.80
N SER A 41 0.88 5.27 -5.25
CA SER A 41 0.86 6.62 -5.83
C SER A 41 1.45 6.65 -7.25
N SER A 42 2.55 5.93 -7.46
CA SER A 42 3.23 5.82 -8.76
C SER A 42 2.39 5.05 -9.79
N TYR A 43 1.73 3.96 -9.37
CA TYR A 43 0.86 3.18 -10.25
C TYR A 43 -0.40 3.95 -10.65
N LEU A 44 -1.00 4.70 -9.71
CA LEU A 44 -2.21 5.48 -9.96
C LEU A 44 -1.96 6.60 -10.97
N SER A 45 -0.83 7.30 -10.89
CA SER A 45 -0.51 8.37 -11.84
C SER A 45 -0.32 7.82 -13.26
N GLN A 46 0.43 6.72 -13.42
CA GLN A 46 0.67 6.08 -14.72
C GLN A 46 -0.62 5.55 -15.36
N THR A 47 -1.46 4.87 -14.58
CA THR A 47 -2.73 4.33 -15.08
C THR A 47 -3.72 5.43 -15.45
N SER A 48 -3.76 6.53 -14.70
CA SER A 48 -4.61 7.68 -15.04
C SER A 48 -4.16 8.36 -16.34
N ALA A 49 -2.86 8.53 -16.55
CA ALA A 49 -2.31 9.13 -17.76
C ALA A 49 -2.58 8.24 -18.98
N ALA A 50 -2.33 6.94 -18.84
CA ALA A 50 -2.62 5.98 -19.91
C ALA A 50 -4.12 5.87 -20.22
N GLY A 51 -4.97 5.90 -19.20
CA GLY A 51 -6.42 5.92 -19.38
C GLY A 51 -6.92 7.15 -20.14
N LYS A 52 -6.37 8.34 -19.86
CA LYS A 52 -6.66 9.56 -20.62
C LYS A 52 -6.24 9.43 -22.08
N ALA A 53 -5.02 8.96 -22.34
CA ALA A 53 -4.52 8.78 -23.70
C ALA A 53 -5.38 7.78 -24.51
N LEU A 54 -5.80 6.67 -23.89
CA LEU A 54 -6.68 5.70 -24.55
C LEU A 54 -8.07 6.28 -24.85
N ASN A 55 -8.62 7.10 -23.96
CA ASN A 55 -9.91 7.77 -24.18
C ASN A 55 -9.83 8.79 -25.31
N GLU A 56 -8.75 9.57 -25.40
CA GLU A 56 -8.51 10.53 -26.49
C GLU A 56 -8.41 9.81 -27.84
N ILE A 57 -7.60 8.75 -27.92
CA ILE A 57 -7.48 7.91 -29.13
C ILE A 57 -8.82 7.28 -29.49
N GLY A 58 -9.57 6.80 -28.50
CA GLY A 58 -10.91 6.24 -28.69
C GLY A 58 -11.89 7.26 -29.28
N ALA A 59 -11.87 8.50 -28.80
CA ALA A 59 -12.69 9.59 -29.31
C ALA A 59 -12.32 9.96 -30.76
N GLU A 60 -11.01 10.08 -31.06
CA GLU A 60 -10.52 10.32 -32.42
C GLU A 60 -10.99 9.20 -33.38
N LEU A 61 -10.89 7.94 -32.96
CA LEU A 61 -11.36 6.79 -33.75
C LEU A 61 -12.86 6.81 -34.01
N ILE A 62 -13.66 7.22 -33.04
CA ILE A 62 -15.13 7.33 -33.21
C ILE A 62 -15.45 8.44 -34.22
N PHE A 63 -14.82 9.61 -34.07
CA PHE A 63 -15.00 10.72 -35.01
C PHE A 63 -14.61 10.32 -36.43
N LEU A 64 -13.47 9.65 -36.57
CA LEU A 64 -12.97 9.19 -37.85
C LEU A 64 -13.89 8.13 -38.49
N LYS A 65 -14.46 7.21 -37.70
CA LYS A 65 -15.45 6.24 -38.17
C LYS A 65 -16.73 6.90 -38.66
N LEU A 66 -17.16 7.99 -38.01
CA LEU A 66 -18.32 8.77 -38.43
C LEU A 66 -18.02 9.53 -39.73
N GLU A 67 -16.86 10.18 -39.83
CA GLU A 67 -16.40 10.89 -41.04
C GLU A 67 -16.29 9.93 -42.24
N PHE A 68 -15.88 8.68 -42.02
CA PHE A 68 -15.73 7.66 -43.07
C PHE A 68 -16.97 6.80 -43.35
N ALA A 69 -18.04 6.95 -42.57
CA ALA A 69 -19.28 6.22 -42.79
C ALA A 69 -19.80 6.30 -44.25
N PRO A 70 -19.81 7.45 -44.96
CA PRO A 70 -20.29 7.51 -46.35
C PRO A 70 -19.40 6.74 -47.33
N TYR A 71 -18.07 6.82 -47.19
CA TYR A 71 -17.13 6.10 -48.05
C TYR A 71 -17.21 4.59 -47.85
N ILE A 72 -17.36 4.13 -46.60
CA ILE A 72 -17.56 2.70 -46.30
C ILE A 72 -18.86 2.20 -46.93
N ARG A 73 -19.94 2.99 -46.89
CA ARG A 73 -21.21 2.66 -47.54
C ARG A 73 -21.08 2.64 -49.06
N ALA A 74 -20.42 3.64 -49.65
CA ALA A 74 -20.13 3.71 -51.08
C ALA A 74 -19.35 2.47 -51.55
N ALA A 75 -18.26 2.12 -50.87
CA ALA A 75 -17.46 0.93 -51.19
C ALA A 75 -18.28 -0.36 -51.11
N LYS A 76 -19.15 -0.49 -50.09
CA LYS A 76 -20.05 -1.64 -49.95
C LYS A 76 -21.10 -1.70 -51.08
N ASN A 77 -21.64 -0.55 -51.48
CA ASN A 77 -22.60 -0.44 -52.58
C ASN A 77 -21.95 -0.85 -53.92
N VAL A 78 -20.72 -0.42 -54.19
CA VAL A 78 -19.96 -0.84 -55.38
C VAL A 78 -19.75 -2.37 -55.40
N GLN A 79 -19.38 -2.98 -54.26
CA GLN A 79 -19.26 -4.44 -54.15
C GLN A 79 -20.57 -5.18 -54.42
N GLN A 80 -21.72 -4.53 -54.17
CA GLN A 80 -23.04 -5.08 -54.42
C GLN A 80 -23.56 -4.78 -55.84
N GLY A 81 -22.75 -4.16 -56.70
CA GLY A 81 -23.14 -3.77 -58.06
C GLY A 81 -24.10 -2.57 -58.11
N ILE A 82 -24.25 -1.84 -57.00
CA ILE A 82 -25.05 -0.62 -56.94
C ILE A 82 -24.18 0.51 -57.50
N PRO A 83 -24.64 1.25 -58.53
CA PRO A 83 -23.88 2.37 -59.08
C PRO A 83 -23.72 3.46 -58.01
N VAL A 84 -22.49 3.95 -57.86
CA VAL A 84 -22.13 5.02 -56.92
C VAL A 84 -21.50 6.16 -57.70
N ASP A 85 -21.75 7.38 -57.25
CA ASP A 85 -21.18 8.58 -57.86
C ASP A 85 -19.64 8.53 -57.84
N GLY A 86 -19.01 8.82 -58.97
CA GLY A 86 -17.58 8.59 -59.20
C GLY A 86 -16.66 9.39 -58.28
N GLU A 87 -17.14 10.53 -57.76
CA GLU A 87 -16.39 11.41 -56.86
C GLU A 87 -16.16 10.79 -55.47
N LEU A 88 -16.94 9.77 -55.09
CA LEU A 88 -16.81 9.05 -53.80
C LEU A 88 -15.79 7.89 -53.85
N LEU A 89 -15.28 7.53 -55.03
CA LEU A 89 -14.41 6.36 -55.22
C LEU A 89 -12.92 6.67 -55.02
N GLU A 90 -12.49 7.91 -55.21
CA GLU A 90 -11.13 8.31 -54.88
C GLU A 90 -11.06 8.68 -53.40
N LEU A 91 -10.42 7.84 -52.58
CA LEU A 91 -10.10 8.23 -51.22
C LEU A 91 -9.12 9.42 -51.27
N PRO A 92 -9.48 10.59 -50.69
CA PRO A 92 -8.53 11.69 -50.57
C PRO A 92 -7.18 11.22 -50.00
N GLY A 93 -6.07 11.64 -50.61
CA GLY A 93 -4.72 11.28 -50.13
C GLY A 93 -4.47 11.65 -48.66
N THR A 94 -5.19 12.65 -48.16
CA THR A 94 -5.24 13.08 -46.74
C THR A 94 -5.82 12.02 -45.80
N ILE A 95 -6.64 11.10 -46.30
CA ILE A 95 -7.21 10.01 -45.51
C ILE A 95 -6.18 8.93 -45.27
N LYS A 96 -5.44 8.53 -46.31
CA LYS A 96 -4.43 7.48 -46.20
C LYS A 96 -3.34 7.85 -45.20
N SER A 97 -2.93 9.12 -45.16
CA SER A 97 -2.00 9.62 -44.16
C SER A 97 -2.59 9.60 -42.75
N LYS A 98 -3.84 10.07 -42.55
CA LYS A 98 -4.53 10.00 -41.24
C LYS A 98 -4.70 8.57 -40.73
N VAL A 99 -5.05 7.62 -41.60
CA VAL A 99 -5.18 6.20 -41.24
C VAL A 99 -3.83 5.63 -40.82
N ASN A 100 -2.76 5.91 -41.56
CA ASN A 100 -1.41 5.46 -41.20
C ASN A 100 -0.92 6.10 -39.89
N GLU A 101 -1.23 7.37 -39.65
CA GLU A 101 -0.92 8.06 -38.39
C GLU A 101 -1.66 7.42 -37.22
N LEU A 102 -2.97 7.16 -37.35
CA LEU A 102 -3.75 6.49 -36.32
C LEU A 102 -3.30 5.05 -36.11
N GLN A 103 -2.94 4.31 -37.15
CA GLN A 103 -2.35 2.99 -37.00
C GLN A 103 -1.03 3.05 -36.24
N ARG A 104 -0.18 4.06 -36.47
CA ARG A 104 1.03 4.30 -35.66
C ARG A 104 0.69 4.66 -34.22
N LYS A 105 -0.28 5.55 -33.99
CA LYS A 105 -0.75 5.90 -32.63
C LYS A 105 -1.34 4.68 -31.91
N ILE A 106 -2.06 3.80 -32.61
CA ILE A 106 -2.60 2.55 -32.07
C ILE A 106 -1.48 1.55 -31.80
N ALA A 107 -0.50 1.39 -32.70
CA ALA A 107 0.64 0.51 -32.46
C ALA A 107 1.45 0.98 -31.23
N ASN A 108 1.69 2.30 -31.13
CA ASN A 108 2.32 2.90 -29.95
C ASN A 108 1.42 2.77 -28.70
N GLY A 109 0.10 2.90 -28.85
CA GLY A 109 -0.88 2.71 -27.79
C GLY A 109 -1.00 1.24 -27.35
N GLN A 110 -0.78 0.28 -28.25
CA GLN A 110 -0.74 -1.15 -27.92
C GLN A 110 0.49 -1.46 -27.06
N VAL A 111 1.65 -0.85 -27.35
CA VAL A 111 2.82 -0.91 -26.47
C VAL A 111 2.45 -0.39 -25.07
N LEU A 112 1.74 0.75 -24.99
CA LEU A 112 1.25 1.31 -23.74
C LEU A 112 0.32 0.35 -22.97
N VAL A 113 -0.60 -0.35 -23.67
CA VAL A 113 -1.53 -1.31 -23.04
C VAL A 113 -0.80 -2.54 -22.48
N VAL A 114 0.19 -3.06 -23.21
CA VAL A 114 1.04 -4.16 -22.74
C VAL A 114 1.80 -3.76 -21.47
N ASP A 115 2.35 -2.54 -21.44
CA ASP A 115 3.05 -2.00 -20.27
C ASP A 115 2.14 -1.87 -19.05
N ILE A 116 0.88 -1.43 -19.22
CA ILE A 116 -0.10 -1.36 -18.12
C ILE A 116 -0.41 -2.75 -17.56
N GLY A 117 -0.53 -3.77 -18.42
CA GLY A 117 -0.80 -5.14 -18.02
C GLY A 117 0.33 -5.71 -17.15
N ILE A 118 1.58 -5.48 -17.54
CA ILE A 118 2.76 -5.87 -16.78
C ILE A 118 2.84 -5.08 -15.47
N ALA A 119 2.66 -3.76 -15.51
CA ALA A 119 2.65 -2.89 -14.34
C ALA A 119 1.59 -3.33 -13.31
N LYS A 120 0.40 -3.74 -13.77
CA LYS A 120 -0.68 -4.27 -12.90
C LYS A 120 -0.25 -5.54 -12.18
N ARG A 121 0.41 -6.47 -12.87
CA ARG A 121 0.90 -7.72 -12.27
C ARG A 121 1.99 -7.44 -11.24
N ILE A 122 2.92 -6.54 -11.56
CA ILE A 122 3.97 -6.11 -10.64
C ILE A 122 3.35 -5.46 -9.40
N TRP A 123 2.42 -4.51 -9.58
CA TRP A 123 1.74 -3.84 -8.48
C TRP A 123 0.98 -4.83 -7.58
N LEU A 124 0.28 -5.80 -8.17
CA LEU A 124 -0.39 -6.86 -7.41
C LEU A 124 0.62 -7.70 -6.60
N GLY A 125 1.76 -8.06 -7.20
CA GLY A 125 2.84 -8.76 -6.51
C GLY A 125 3.38 -7.97 -5.32
N VAL A 126 3.62 -6.66 -5.51
CA VAL A 126 4.04 -5.76 -4.42
C VAL A 126 3.00 -5.71 -3.30
N LEU A 127 1.72 -5.62 -3.62
CA LEU A 127 0.65 -5.64 -2.62
C LEU A 127 0.59 -6.95 -1.83
N ILE A 128 0.75 -8.09 -2.49
CA ILE A 128 0.77 -9.40 -1.82
C ILE A 128 1.95 -9.47 -0.85
N VAL A 129 3.15 -9.05 -1.28
CA VAL A 129 4.34 -9.03 -0.44
C VAL A 129 4.17 -8.07 0.74
N CYS A 130 3.65 -6.86 0.51
CA CYS A 130 3.39 -5.89 1.58
C CYS A 130 2.35 -6.42 2.57
N GLY A 131 1.25 -7.02 2.08
CA GLY A 131 0.22 -7.64 2.92
C GLY A 131 0.79 -8.76 3.79
N PHE A 132 1.64 -9.62 3.23
CA PHE A 132 2.34 -10.66 3.98
C PHE A 132 3.25 -10.07 5.08
N LEU A 133 4.08 -9.08 4.72
CA LEU A 133 4.97 -8.39 5.68
C LEU A 133 4.19 -7.69 6.79
N PHE A 134 3.04 -7.11 6.47
CA PHE A 134 2.17 -6.45 7.43
C PHE A 134 1.62 -7.46 8.45
N LEU A 135 1.03 -8.57 7.96
CA LEU A 135 0.49 -9.61 8.82
C LEU A 135 1.58 -10.27 9.68
N PHE A 136 2.75 -10.52 9.08
CA PHE A 136 3.89 -11.08 9.80
C PHE A 136 4.42 -10.12 10.87
N GLY A 137 4.58 -8.84 10.55
CA GLY A 137 4.97 -7.80 11.50
C GLY A 137 3.96 -7.66 12.65
N PHE A 138 2.66 -7.72 12.34
CA PHE A 138 1.58 -7.71 13.33
C PHE A 138 1.66 -8.92 14.28
N ALA A 139 1.84 -10.13 13.74
CA ALA A 139 2.00 -11.34 14.54
C ALA A 139 3.23 -11.27 15.46
N LEU A 140 4.38 -10.82 14.94
CA LEU A 140 5.59 -10.62 15.74
C LEU A 140 5.38 -9.58 16.85
N SER A 141 4.71 -8.47 16.53
CA SER A 141 4.42 -7.43 17.51
C SER A 141 3.53 -7.94 18.64
N ALA A 142 2.44 -8.63 18.28
CA ALA A 142 1.51 -9.22 19.23
C ALA A 142 2.17 -10.28 20.13
N ILE A 143 3.02 -11.15 19.56
CA ILE A 143 3.78 -12.14 20.32
C ILE A 143 4.78 -11.45 21.26
N GLY A 144 5.51 -10.45 20.77
CA GLY A 144 6.47 -9.68 21.56
C GLY A 144 5.80 -9.01 22.77
N PHE A 145 4.69 -8.31 22.55
CA PHE A 145 3.93 -7.69 23.64
C PHE A 145 3.33 -8.71 24.62
N ARG A 146 2.81 -9.83 24.11
CA ARG A 146 2.26 -10.90 24.95
C ARG A 146 3.34 -11.50 25.86
N LEU A 147 4.52 -11.80 25.31
CA LEU A 147 5.64 -12.34 26.09
C LEU A 147 6.13 -11.32 27.11
N TRP A 148 6.29 -10.06 26.70
CA TRP A 148 6.68 -8.98 27.60
C TRP A 148 5.71 -8.81 28.78
N TYR A 149 4.39 -8.84 28.52
CA TYR A 149 3.37 -8.77 29.56
C TYR A 149 3.43 -9.93 30.55
N LEU A 150 3.49 -11.16 30.05
CA LEU A 150 3.50 -12.37 30.88
C LEU A 150 4.76 -12.50 31.73
N ARG A 151 5.92 -12.11 31.18
CA ARG A 151 7.23 -12.31 31.83
C ARG A 151 7.67 -11.15 32.71
N ILE A 152 7.33 -9.91 32.39
CA ILE A 152 7.82 -8.73 33.12
C ILE A 152 6.68 -8.00 33.80
N GLN A 153 5.69 -7.55 33.03
CA GLN A 153 4.64 -6.67 33.55
C GLN A 153 3.87 -7.31 34.71
N ARG A 154 3.47 -8.58 34.56
CA ARG A 154 2.72 -9.30 35.61
C ARG A 154 3.47 -9.35 36.94
N TYR A 155 4.79 -9.54 36.93
CA TYR A 155 5.58 -9.61 38.17
C TYR A 155 5.73 -8.24 38.80
N LEU A 156 5.98 -7.20 37.99
CA LEU A 156 6.04 -5.82 38.47
C LEU A 156 4.71 -5.38 39.07
N ASP A 157 3.59 -5.70 38.44
CA ASP A 157 2.25 -5.35 38.93
C ASP A 157 1.96 -6.01 40.29
N ILE A 158 2.35 -7.29 40.46
CA ILE A 158 2.21 -8.01 41.74
C ILE A 158 3.09 -7.36 42.82
N ASP A 159 4.34 -7.00 42.50
CA ASP A 159 5.25 -6.39 43.46
C ASP A 159 4.77 -5.00 43.90
N ILE A 160 4.36 -4.15 42.95
CA ILE A 160 3.78 -2.83 43.23
C ILE A 160 2.56 -2.96 44.13
N LYS A 161 1.67 -3.92 43.86
CA LYS A 161 0.50 -4.19 44.70
C LYS A 161 0.91 -4.53 46.12
N ASN A 162 1.83 -5.48 46.30
CA ASN A 162 2.31 -5.89 47.62
C ASN A 162 2.98 -4.74 48.39
N GLN A 163 3.75 -3.89 47.70
CA GLN A 163 4.37 -2.71 48.31
C GLN A 163 3.32 -1.68 48.75
N SER A 164 2.30 -1.44 47.93
CA SER A 164 1.19 -0.54 48.27
C SER A 164 0.43 -1.02 49.51
N GLU A 165 0.16 -2.32 49.62
CA GLU A 165 -0.52 -2.93 50.76
C GLU A 165 0.33 -2.79 52.04
N LYS A 166 1.64 -3.06 51.96
CA LYS A 166 2.56 -2.84 53.09
C LYS A 166 2.60 -1.39 53.55
N ASN A 167 2.61 -0.44 52.63
CA ASN A 167 2.64 0.99 52.97
C ASN A 167 1.29 1.47 53.54
N SER A 168 0.16 0.97 53.05
CA SER A 168 -1.17 1.29 53.59
C SER A 168 -1.38 0.78 55.03
N ARG A 169 -0.72 -0.33 55.39
CA ARG A 169 -0.76 -0.92 56.74
C ARG A 169 0.15 -0.22 57.74
N LYS A 170 1.09 0.62 57.29
CA LYS A 170 1.88 1.42 58.24
C LYS A 170 0.90 2.39 58.90
N PRO A 171 0.61 2.25 60.20
CA PRO A 171 -0.30 3.17 60.87
C PRO A 171 0.26 4.57 60.65
N TYR A 172 -0.60 5.52 60.25
CA TYR A 172 -0.25 6.94 60.27
C TYR A 172 0.19 7.22 61.70
N SER A 173 1.50 7.19 61.94
CA SER A 173 2.03 7.52 63.25
C SER A 173 1.58 8.95 63.48
N LEU A 174 0.77 9.11 64.52
CA LEU A 174 0.15 10.36 64.99
C LEU A 174 1.21 11.37 65.48
N ASN A 175 2.34 11.49 64.79
CA ASN A 175 3.43 12.40 65.10
C ASN A 175 3.15 13.85 64.72
N THR A 176 1.97 14.17 64.17
CA THR A 176 1.54 15.55 63.95
C THR A 176 1.02 16.25 65.20
N ARG A 177 0.83 15.57 66.34
CA ARG A 177 0.33 16.21 67.58
C ARG A 177 1.38 16.92 68.45
N ARG A 178 2.69 16.77 68.20
CA ARG A 178 3.73 17.42 69.05
C ARG A 178 4.30 18.75 68.54
N ARG A 179 3.85 19.28 67.40
CA ARG A 179 4.36 20.55 66.83
C ARG A 179 3.46 21.78 67.04
N ARG A 180 2.36 21.70 67.81
CA ARG A 180 1.50 22.86 68.15
C ARG A 180 1.58 23.31 69.62
N ALA A 181 2.67 22.99 70.32
CA ALA A 181 2.86 23.39 71.72
C ALA A 181 4.15 24.20 71.96
N ARG A 182 4.68 24.87 70.92
CA ARG A 182 5.73 25.86 71.05
C ARG A 182 5.41 27.06 70.19
#